data_AF-A0AAW3NEU5-F1
#
_entry.id   AF-A0AAW3NEU5-F1
#
_cell.length_a   1.000
_cell.length_b   1.000
_cell.length_c   1.000
_cell.angle_alpha   90.00
_cell.angle_beta   90.00
_cell.angle_gamma   90.00
#
_symmetry.space_group_name_H-M   'P 1'
#
loop_
_entity.id
_entity.type
_entity.pdbx_description
1 polymer ?
#
loop_
_entity_poly.entity_id
_entity_poly.type
_entity_poly.pdbx_seq_one_letter_code
_entity_poly.pdbx_strand_id
1 'polypeptide(L)'
;MCATDGGDMNVINDQRNDHGGMALPLLMGEWAVLIEIIRLRLDQIERIDPDSLDEDVFADLYEDQETLTCLLAYIENNFARTFGGLQPALAA
;
A
#
# COMPACT_ATOMS: atom_id res chain seq x y z
N MET A 1 37.11 -5.85 -44.28
CA MET A 1 37.36 -5.54 -42.86
C MET A 1 36.66 -4.23 -42.57
N CYS A 2 35.46 -4.29 -41.98
CA CYS A 2 34.66 -3.11 -41.69
C CYS A 2 34.52 -2.98 -40.17
N ALA A 3 34.62 -1.75 -39.71
CA ALA A 3 34.96 -1.36 -38.35
C ALA A 3 33.95 -1.83 -37.29
N THR A 4 34.48 -2.23 -36.14
CA THR A 4 33.74 -2.29 -34.88
C THR A 4 33.45 -0.87 -34.43
N ASP A 5 32.25 -0.37 -34.73
CA ASP A 5 31.69 0.81 -34.10
C ASP A 5 31.22 0.40 -32.70
N GLY A 6 32.09 0.62 -31.73
CA GLY A 6 31.80 0.47 -30.30
C GLY A 6 30.91 1.63 -29.88
N GLY A 7 29.65 1.58 -30.30
CA GLY A 7 28.61 2.46 -29.79
C GLY A 7 28.45 2.21 -28.30
N ASP A 8 28.85 3.20 -27.51
CA ASP A 8 28.58 3.29 -26.09
C ASP A 8 27.17 2.78 -25.81
N MET A 9 27.08 1.71 -25.02
CA MET A 9 25.81 1.29 -24.44
C MET A 9 25.35 2.44 -23.55
N ASN A 10 24.53 3.31 -24.14
CA ASN A 10 23.77 4.29 -23.38
C ASN A 10 22.97 3.46 -22.39
N VAL A 11 23.45 3.42 -21.15
CA VAL A 11 22.74 2.87 -20.02
C VAL A 11 21.41 3.59 -20.04
N ILE A 12 20.38 2.89 -20.51
CA ILE A 12 19.00 3.31 -20.35
C ILE A 12 18.86 3.33 -18.84
N ASN A 13 19.10 4.51 -18.27
CA ASN A 13 18.70 4.84 -16.94
C ASN A 13 17.17 4.81 -17.02
N ASP A 14 16.63 3.60 -16.89
CA ASP A 14 15.24 3.33 -16.58
C ASP A 14 15.05 3.87 -15.15
N GLN A 15 15.15 5.19 -15.02
CA GLN A 15 14.36 5.97 -14.10
C GLN A 15 12.92 5.70 -14.53
N ARG A 16 12.46 4.48 -14.24
CA ARG A 16 11.07 4.22 -13.97
C ARG A 16 10.77 5.22 -12.91
N ASN A 17 10.11 6.29 -13.35
CA ASN A 17 9.58 7.32 -12.51
C ASN A 17 9.16 6.63 -11.23
N ASP A 18 9.89 6.94 -10.16
CA ASP A 18 9.38 6.86 -8.81
C ASP A 18 7.98 7.42 -8.95
N HIS A 19 7.00 6.52 -9.03
CA HIS A 19 5.61 6.90 -8.96
C HIS A 19 5.60 7.75 -7.71
N GLY A 20 5.28 9.03 -7.90
CA GLY A 20 5.03 9.99 -6.83
C GLY A 20 3.83 9.48 -6.06
N GLY A 21 4.02 8.34 -5.41
CA GLY A 21 3.23 7.92 -4.30
C GLY A 21 3.33 9.09 -3.36
N MET A 22 2.16 9.60 -2.95
CA MET A 22 2.09 10.64 -1.95
C MET A 22 2.93 10.15 -0.78
N ALA A 23 4.18 10.62 -0.73
CA ALA A 23 5.08 10.38 0.37
C ALA A 23 4.51 11.26 1.47
N LEU A 24 3.48 10.74 2.13
CA LEU A 24 2.89 11.37 3.29
C LEU A 24 4.07 11.60 4.25
N PRO A 25 4.42 12.86 4.56
CA PRO A 25 5.60 13.17 5.35
C PRO A 25 5.32 12.89 6.83
N LEU A 26 4.98 11.64 7.11
CA LEU A 26 4.58 11.11 8.40
C LEU A 26 5.77 10.42 9.05
N LEU A 27 5.87 10.58 10.37
CA LEU A 27 6.77 9.82 11.22
C LEU A 27 6.36 8.35 11.26
N MET A 28 7.31 7.45 11.51
CA MET A 28 7.07 6.00 11.60
C MET A 28 5.87 5.65 12.50
N GLY A 29 5.73 6.32 13.65
CA GLY A 29 4.61 6.10 14.57
C GLY A 29 3.26 6.52 13.99
N GLU A 30 3.21 7.58 13.18
CA GLU A 30 1.99 8.05 12.52
C GLU A 30 1.55 7.08 11.42
N TRP A 31 2.51 6.53 10.66
CA TRP A 31 2.24 5.44 9.72
C TRP A 31 1.68 4.20 10.41
N ALA A 32 2.29 3.79 11.54
CA ALA A 32 1.83 2.63 12.30
C ALA A 32 0.39 2.82 12.81
N VAL A 33 0.06 4.01 13.34
CA VAL A 33 -1.31 4.35 13.75
C VAL A 33 -2.27 4.30 12.57
N LEU A 34 -1.90 4.83 11.41
CA LEU A 34 -2.74 4.80 10.20
C LEU A 34 -3.04 3.36 9.76
N ILE A 35 -2.02 2.50 9.71
CA ILE A 35 -2.14 1.07 9.38
C ILE A 35 -3.11 0.38 10.35
N GLU A 36 -2.91 0.57 11.65
CA GLU A 36 -3.74 -0.07 12.68
C GLU A 36 -5.20 0.42 12.67
N ILE A 37 -5.45 1.71 12.41
CA ILE A 37 -6.81 2.25 12.29
C ILE A 37 -7.54 1.62 11.10
N ILE A 38 -6.86 1.48 9.95
CA ILE A 38 -7.48 0.88 8.77
C ILE A 38 -7.77 -0.61 9.01
N ARG A 39 -6.83 -1.35 9.62
CA ARG A 39 -7.04 -2.76 10.02
C ARG A 39 -8.22 -2.91 10.98
N LEU A 40 -8.31 -2.04 11.99
CA LEU A 40 -9.42 -2.05 12.95
C LEU A 40 -10.76 -1.77 12.25
N ARG A 41 -10.79 -0.84 11.30
CA ARG A 41 -12.02 -0.57 10.54
C ARG A 41 -12.42 -1.76 9.68
N LEU A 42 -11.47 -2.44 9.04
CA LEU A 42 -11.74 -3.66 8.28
C LEU A 42 -12.29 -4.79 9.17
N ASP A 43 -11.71 -5.02 10.36
CA ASP A 43 -12.24 -5.98 11.35
C ASP A 43 -13.66 -5.62 11.79
N GLN A 44 -13.95 -4.33 11.98
CA GLN A 44 -15.30 -3.87 12.31
C GLN A 44 -16.29 -4.18 11.18
N ILE A 45 -15.90 -3.96 9.92
CA ILE A 45 -16.75 -4.23 8.76
C ILE A 45 -17.03 -5.74 8.65
N GLU A 46 -16.02 -6.60 8.80
CA GLU A 46 -16.16 -8.06 8.71
C GLU A 46 -17.10 -8.64 9.78
N ARG A 47 -17.27 -7.94 10.90
CA ARG A 47 -18.13 -8.37 12.02
C ARG A 47 -19.57 -7.88 11.91
N ILE A 48 -19.90 -7.09 10.88
CA ILE A 48 -21.27 -6.67 10.63
C ILE A 48 -22.06 -7.86 10.07
N ASP A 49 -23.24 -8.10 10.63
CA ASP A 49 -24.17 -9.11 10.13
C ASP A 49 -24.79 -8.62 8.81
N PRO A 50 -24.58 -9.30 7.66
CA PRO A 50 -25.12 -8.87 6.37
C PRO A 50 -26.65 -8.84 6.37
N ASP A 51 -27.31 -9.69 7.16
CA ASP A 51 -28.78 -9.74 7.25
C ASP A 51 -29.36 -8.55 8.04
N SER A 52 -28.50 -7.77 8.71
CA SER A 52 -28.90 -6.59 9.48
C SER A 52 -28.91 -5.29 8.67
N LEU A 53 -28.44 -5.32 7.42
CA LEU A 53 -28.32 -4.16 6.54
C LEU A 53 -29.26 -4.27 5.33
N ASP A 54 -29.71 -3.11 4.85
CA ASP A 54 -30.35 -3.01 3.55
C ASP A 54 -29.32 -3.26 2.43
N GLU A 55 -29.77 -3.81 1.30
CA GLU A 55 -28.90 -4.22 0.18
C GLU A 55 -28.02 -3.07 -0.34
N ASP A 56 -28.58 -1.86 -0.46
CA ASP A 56 -27.84 -0.68 -0.90
C ASP A 56 -26.73 -0.29 0.09
N VAL A 57 -27.02 -0.36 1.40
CA VAL A 57 -26.04 -0.07 2.47
C VAL A 57 -24.96 -1.15 2.52
N PHE A 58 -25.33 -2.40 2.24
CA PHE A 58 -24.39 -3.51 2.14
C PHE A 58 -23.45 -3.35 0.95
N ALA A 59 -23.94 -2.88 -0.19
CA ALA A 59 -23.12 -2.57 -1.36
C ALA A 59 -22.10 -1.46 -1.06
N ASP A 60 -22.55 -0.35 -0.47
CA ASP A 60 -21.67 0.76 -0.05
C ASP A 60 -20.58 0.26 0.93
N LEU A 61 -20.97 -0.59 1.88
CA LEU A 61 -20.04 -1.16 2.86
C LEU A 61 -18.97 -2.05 2.20
N TYR A 62 -19.33 -2.78 1.16
CA TYR A 62 -18.40 -3.61 0.40
C TYR A 62 -17.41 -2.77 -0.41
N GLU A 63 -17.88 -1.68 -1.03
CA GLU A 63 -17.00 -0.72 -1.72
C GLU A 63 -16.01 -0.04 -0.75
N ASP A 64 -16.48 0.33 0.44
CA ASP A 64 -15.64 0.85 1.52
C ASP A 64 -14.57 -0.19 1.93
N GLN A 65 -14.96 -1.45 2.08
CA GLN A 65 -14.03 -2.54 2.43
C GLN A 65 -12.94 -2.73 1.37
N GLU A 66 -13.31 -2.74 0.09
CA GLU A 66 -12.35 -2.84 -1.02
C GLU A 66 -11.39 -1.66 -1.05
N THR A 67 -11.93 -0.44 -0.90
CA THR A 67 -11.15 0.80 -0.90
C THR A 67 -10.15 0.82 0.25
N LEU A 68 -10.59 0.45 1.46
CA LEU A 68 -9.73 0.37 2.64
C LEU A 68 -8.65 -0.71 2.51
N THR A 69 -8.98 -1.85 1.89
CA THR A 69 -8.01 -2.92 1.61
C THR A 69 -6.92 -2.46 0.65
N CYS A 70 -7.31 -1.79 -0.44
CA CYS A 70 -6.37 -1.22 -1.40
C CYS A 70 -5.48 -0.14 -0.76
N LEU A 71 -6.09 0.74 0.06
CA LEU A 71 -5.38 1.79 0.76
C LEU A 71 -4.38 1.22 1.78
N LEU A 72 -4.77 0.19 2.52
CA LEU A 72 -3.89 -0.51 3.46
C LEU A 72 -2.66 -1.07 2.74
N ALA A 73 -2.86 -1.81 1.65
CA ALA A 73 -1.77 -2.38 0.87
C ALA A 73 -0.82 -1.31 0.32
N TYR A 74 -1.38 -0.18 -0.15
CA TYR A 74 -0.60 0.96 -0.58
C TYR A 74 0.25 1.55 0.55
N ILE A 75 -0.35 1.78 1.71
CA ILE A 75 0.33 2.35 2.88
C ILE A 75 1.43 1.41 3.39
N GLU A 76 1.14 0.11 3.50
CA GLU A 76 2.12 -0.90 3.94
C GLU A 76 3.32 -1.00 2.99
N ASN A 77 3.08 -0.92 1.68
CA ASN A 77 4.16 -0.88 0.69
C ASN A 77 5.02 0.38 0.84
N ASN A 78 4.41 1.56 0.97
CA ASN A 78 5.17 2.80 1.18
C ASN A 78 5.94 2.78 2.50
N PHE A 79 5.33 2.29 3.58
CA PHE A 79 6.01 2.09 4.86
C PHE A 79 7.24 1.19 4.72
N ALA A 80 7.09 0.04 4.05
CA ALA A 80 8.20 -0.89 3.84
C ALA A 80 9.33 -0.28 2.99
N ARG A 81 8.98 0.52 1.98
CA ARG A 81 9.96 1.26 1.16
C ARG A 81 10.69 2.35 1.96
N THR A 82 10.01 3.03 2.88
CA THR A 82 10.58 4.16 3.64
C THR A 82 11.39 3.71 4.86
N PHE A 83 10.92 2.71 5.60
CA PHE A 83 11.50 2.34 6.90
C PHE A 83 12.08 0.92 6.96
N GLY A 84 11.92 0.11 5.92
CA GLY A 84 12.07 -1.34 6.00
C GLY A 84 10.84 -1.94 6.67
N GLY A 85 10.20 -2.93 6.03
CA GLY A 85 8.89 -3.45 6.42
C GLY A 85 8.75 -3.77 7.92
N LEU A 86 7.50 -3.78 8.41
CA LEU A 86 7.21 -4.15 9.79
C LEU A 86 7.80 -5.52 10.08
N GLN A 87 8.88 -5.58 10.88
CA GLN A 87 9.40 -6.86 11.33
C GLN A 87 8.29 -7.52 12.16
N PRO A 88 7.98 -8.80 11.93
CA PRO A 88 7.14 -9.55 12.84
C PRO A 88 7.74 -9.38 14.23
N ALA A 89 6.97 -8.81 15.16
CA ALA A 89 7.41 -8.69 16.54
C ALA A 89 7.88 -10.09 16.97
N LEU A 90 9.17 -10.19 17.31
CA LEU A 90 9.78 -11.44 17.73
C LEU A 90 8.91 -11.98 18.88
N ALA A 91 8.19 -13.08 18.64
CA ALA A 91 7.45 -13.75 19.68
C ALA A 91 8.47 -14.19 20.74
N ALA A 92 8.44 -13.51 21.87
CA ALA A 92 9.23 -13.83 23.07
C ALA A 92 8.42 -14.73 24.00
#